data_AF-V8NCK9-F1
#
_entry.id   AF-V8NCK9-F1
#
_cell.length_a   1.000
_cell.length_b   1.000
_cell.length_c   1.000
_cell.angle_alpha   90.00
_cell.angle_beta   90.00
_cell.angle_gamma   90.00
#
_symmetry.space_group_name_H-M   'P 1'
#
loop_
_entity.id
_entity.type
_entity.pdbx_description
1 polymer ?
#
loop_
_entity_poly.entity_id
_entity_poly.type
_entity_poly.pdbx_seq_one_letter_code
_entity_poly.pdbx_strand_id
1 'polypeptide(L)' 'MGIVKLAEVIKEEAPDAVRPVTLQEYRDRVVALDASVAVYQFRTAMPQMINRHGQNIRV' A
#
# COMPACT_ATOMS: atom_id res chain seq x y z
N MET A 1 11.95 -0.63 3.05
CA MET A 1 11.51 0.35 2.02
C MET A 1 11.06 1.63 2.70
N GLY A 2 11.22 2.76 2.02
CA GLY A 2 10.85 4.08 2.51
C GLY A 2 11.80 4.61 3.60
N ILE A 3 11.53 5.81 4.07
CA ILE A 3 12.25 6.44 5.18
C ILE A 3 11.70 5.84 6.49
N VAL A 4 12.58 5.20 7.25
CA VAL A 4 12.24 4.51 8.49
C VAL A 4 11.59 5.48 9.48
N LYS A 5 10.43 5.10 10.05
CA LYS A 5 9.64 5.85 11.04
C LYS A 5 9.15 7.25 10.65
N LEU A 6 9.33 7.69 9.41
CA LEU A 6 8.88 9.04 8.99
C LEU A 6 7.38 9.27 9.24
N ALA A 7 6.55 8.24 9.06
CA ALA A 7 5.11 8.34 9.31
C ALA A 7 4.77 8.58 10.80
N GLU A 8 5.59 8.09 11.73
CA GLU A 8 5.43 8.34 13.18
C GLU A 8 5.80 9.79 13.47
N VAL A 9 6.98 10.23 13.00
CA VAL A 9 7.47 11.60 13.18
C VAL A 9 6.49 12.63 12.61
N ILE A 10 5.95 12.42 11.41
CA ILE A 10 4.98 13.37 10.84
C ILE A 10 3.71 13.45 11.70
N LYS A 11 3.23 12.32 12.23
CA LYS A 11 2.02 12.32 13.09
C LYS A 11 2.24 13.05 14.42
N GLU A 12 3.45 12.98 14.97
CA GLU A 12 3.80 13.59 16.25
C GLU A 12 4.14 15.08 16.09
N GLU A 13 5.03 15.41 15.15
CA GLU A 13 5.63 16.75 15.02
C GLU A 13 4.88 17.66 14.03
N ALA A 14 4.14 17.09 13.07
CA ALA A 14 3.45 17.85 12.03
C ALA A 14 2.08 17.24 11.67
N PRO A 15 1.16 17.03 12.64
CA PRO A 15 -0.11 16.36 12.41
C PRO A 15 -0.97 17.06 11.34
N ASP A 16 -0.88 18.39 11.25
CA ASP A 16 -1.61 19.21 10.27
C ASP A 16 -1.19 18.95 8.82
N ALA A 17 -0.04 18.29 8.59
CA ALA A 17 0.40 17.86 7.27
C ALA A 17 -0.33 16.59 6.78
N VAL A 18 -1.09 15.91 7.65
CA VAL A 18 -1.83 14.67 7.33
C VAL A 18 -3.33 14.94 7.39
N ARG A 19 -4.04 14.61 6.31
CA ARG A 19 -5.50 14.76 6.24
C ARG A 19 -6.17 13.44 5.83
N PRO A 20 -7.12 12.91 6.62
CA PRO A 20 -7.97 11.82 6.17
C PRO A 20 -8.92 12.34 5.08
N VAL A 21 -9.06 11.55 4.02
CA VAL A 21 -9.83 11.92 2.82
C VAL A 21 -10.57 10.71 2.29
N THR A 22 -11.76 10.96 1.75
CA THR A 22 -12.54 9.92 1.08
C THR A 22 -12.06 9.75 -0.37
N LEU A 23 -12.24 8.55 -0.94
CA LEU A 23 -11.89 8.31 -2.34
C LEU A 23 -12.63 9.22 -3.32
N GLN A 24 -13.85 9.61 -2.96
CA GLN A 24 -14.70 10.52 -3.74
C GLN A 24 -14.06 11.91 -3.92
N GLU A 25 -13.24 12.37 -2.97
CA GLU A 25 -12.52 13.65 -3.09
C GLU A 25 -11.44 13.64 -4.19
N TYR A 26 -11.00 12.44 -4.61
CA TYR A 26 -10.08 12.25 -5.72
C TYR A 26 -10.77 11.97 -7.06
N ARG A 27 -12.11 12.02 -7.12
CA ARG A 27 -12.83 11.89 -8.38
C ARG A 27 -12.30 12.92 -9.39
N ASP A 28 -12.10 12.47 -10.62
CA ASP A 28 -11.58 13.25 -11.75
C ASP A 28 -10.14 13.80 -11.57
N ARG A 29 -9.41 13.38 -10.53
CA ARG A 29 -8.00 13.72 -10.36
C ARG A 29 -7.11 12.69 -11.03
N VAL A 30 -6.14 13.17 -11.82
CA VAL A 30 -5.05 12.34 -12.33
C VAL A 30 -4.00 12.16 -11.24
N VAL A 31 -3.64 10.91 -10.94
CA VAL A 31 -2.65 10.55 -9.92
C VAL A 31 -1.61 9.63 -10.56
N ALA A 32 -0.32 9.93 -10.36
CA ALA A 32 0.76 9.04 -10.75
C ALA A 32 0.93 7.92 -9.72
N LEU A 33 1.04 6.68 -10.19
CA LEU A 33 1.21 5.49 -9.36
C LEU A 33 2.64 4.94 -9.49
N ASP A 34 3.25 4.58 -8.36
CA ASP A 34 4.47 3.75 -8.38
C ASP A 34 4.09 2.30 -8.69
N ALA A 35 4.21 1.92 -9.96
CA ALA A 35 3.86 0.59 -10.43
C ALA A 35 4.70 -0.52 -9.78
N SER A 36 5.98 -0.25 -9.49
CA SER A 36 6.88 -1.25 -8.92
C SER A 36 6.48 -1.60 -7.48
N VAL A 37 6.18 -0.57 -6.69
CA VAL A 37 5.70 -0.73 -5.31
C VAL A 37 4.32 -1.38 -5.30
N ALA A 38 3.39 -0.96 -6.17
CA ALA A 38 2.05 -1.54 -6.25
C ALA A 38 2.11 -3.05 -6.56
N VAL A 39 2.85 -3.46 -7.60
CA VAL A 39 2.99 -4.88 -7.96
C VAL A 39 3.62 -5.69 -6.83
N TYR A 40 4.66 -5.15 -6.19
CA TYR A 40 5.29 -5.81 -5.04
C TYR A 40 4.31 -5.97 -3.86
N GLN A 41 3.53 -4.94 -3.54
CA GLN A 41 2.51 -4.99 -2.49
C GLN A 41 1.42 -6.02 -2.79
N PHE A 42 0.90 -6.07 -4.03
CA PHE A 42 -0.06 -7.10 -4.43
C PHE A 42 0.51 -8.50 -4.31
N ARG A 43 1.72 -8.72 -4.84
CA ARG A 43 2.39 -10.01 -4.77
C ARG A 43 2.61 -10.44 -3.33
N THR A 44 3.09 -9.55 -2.45
CA THR A 44 3.40 -9.88 -1.06
C THR A 44 2.16 -10.16 -0.23
N ALA A 45 1.10 -9.36 -0.40
CA ALA A 45 -0.16 -9.49 0.30
C ALA A 45 -1.04 -10.65 -0.21
N MET A 46 -0.75 -11.22 -1.39
CA MET A 46 -1.48 -12.37 -1.94
C MET A 46 -1.50 -13.52 -0.92
N PRO A 47 -2.67 -14.06 -0.54
CA PRO A 47 -2.75 -15.20 0.35
C PRO A 47 -2.06 -16.43 -0.27
N GLN A 48 -1.68 -17.39 0.57
CA GLN A 48 -1.20 -18.68 0.05
C GLN A 48 -2.33 -19.37 -0.72
N MET A 49 -2.03 -19.83 -1.93
CA MET A 49 -2.97 -20.61 -2.73
C MET A 49 -2.56 -22.07 -2.61
N ILE A 50 -3.23 -22.83 -1.75
CA ILE A 50 -2.91 -24.24 -1.53
C ILE A 50 -3.80 -25.10 -2.44
N ASN A 51 -3.18 -25.89 -3.32
CA ASN A 51 -3.94 -26.81 -4.17
C ASN A 51 -4.37 -28.08 -3.40
N ARG A 52 -5.18 -28.94 -4.04
CA ARG A 52 -5.63 -30.23 -3.46
C ARG A 52 -4.50 -31.21 -3.11
N HIS A 53 -3.27 -30.95 -3.57
CA HIS A 53 -2.08 -31.74 -3.27
C HIS A 53 -1.23 -31.13 -2.14
N GLY A 54 -1.72 -30.07 -1.47
CA GLY A 54 -1.01 -29.40 -0.37
C GLY A 54 0.11 -28.47 -0.82
N GLN A 55 0.22 -28.17 -2.12
CA GLN A 55 1.28 -27.32 -2.66
C GLN A 55 0.82 -25.87 -2.70
N ASN A 56 1.69 -24.95 -2.27
CA ASN A 56 1.49 -23.53 -2.48
C ASN A 56 1.79 -23.18 -3.94
N ILE A 57 0.74 -22.90 -4.71
CA ILE A 57 0.78 -22.53 -6.12
C ILE A 57 0.72 -21.01 -6.34
N ARG A 58 1.02 -20.22 -5.30
CA ARG A 58 1.19 -18.78 -5.43
C ARG A 58 2.32 -18.49 -6.41
N VAL A 59 2.00 -17.70 -7.45
CA VAL A 59 2.92 -17.18 -8.46
C VAL A 59 3.52 -15.86 -8.02
#